data_AF-A0A0P7LZD3-F1
#
_entry.id   AF-A0A0P7LZD3-F1
#
_cell.length_a   1.000
_cell.length_b   1.000
_cell.length_c   1.000
_cell.angle_alpha   90.00
_cell.angle_beta   90.00
_cell.angle_gamma   90.00
#
_symmetry.space_group_name_H-M   'P 1'
#
loop_
_entity.id
_entity.type
_entity.pdbx_description
1 polymer ?
#
loop_
_entity_poly.entity_id
_entity_poly.type
_entity_poly.pdbx_seq_one_letter_code
_entity_poly.pdbx_strand_id
1 'polypeptide(L)'
;MKKLRNLFLLLTIIAMLVSLPSIDFGIKVSADANSSSNIIDDKDPEAIDGDATKPNEGTQKSGDQFNDNKTISDSINTDGIATTTSDNAYVDNNTKYHIIDTKLPNITPTWGNYTRVRDMDVPSNYTSIDSINTGSTTFKTKWFLPEGFHVSPEEHGNYQGGIIANNSIYFVESAGTNTNKGAIVKIGLDSLDKLGIDDSTQQNILAKVCNFFNRNSVYGSDHSKNLSDFIVDTDVYRKDNDNIQQKITDMKNEIAAANLNIKNNQQTFNNATKLAKNQLTKTVKANRKTVKSNRKAIKVNRKAAKKLNKSLKKALKKRHTKAKIIKKLKKQIAKINKSITKLNKQNTKLNNAYKKLNAQKNNMQKLTPKAFKTYNSVKQAQGKLIDKDNKEIDAFNAKIDHNNREIDSISQRNDLFSKYFDLSKLLTISPVTNIGHGQTLSYNPSNNHVYLAQDDKLGVVGDDFYNQVTEMDAETMNPVHVYRFKLNNKGHYYAVHTLTFDNDGNAYFGVRGGPKKMKGTYTLFHGTMNENGIQFTPVKGLIKWPGSFNQQVTYNRNNNRLYLLSNDMIISIPVDEVRNDNIQPQDVHYTTFGTNREFESLSFDSSGYGYLVVLWRSEVLKSTTPID
;
A
#
# COMPACT_ATOMS: atom_id res chain seq x y z
N MET A 1 -52.58 -0.99 -9.30
CA MET A 1 -52.14 -1.39 -7.94
C MET A 1 -51.56 -2.82 -7.83
N LYS A 2 -52.00 -3.84 -8.60
CA LYS A 2 -51.31 -5.16 -8.62
C LYS A 2 -49.88 -5.15 -9.19
N LYS A 3 -49.51 -4.19 -10.06
CA LYS A 3 -48.14 -4.05 -10.60
C LYS A 3 -47.15 -3.33 -9.66
N LEU A 4 -47.61 -2.61 -8.64
CA LEU A 4 -46.72 -1.97 -7.65
C LEU A 4 -46.39 -2.89 -6.47
N ARG A 5 -47.25 -3.90 -6.21
CA ARG A 5 -47.03 -4.91 -5.15
C ARG A 5 -46.04 -6.00 -5.57
N ASN A 6 -45.94 -6.31 -6.87
CA ASN A 6 -44.95 -7.26 -7.39
C ASN A 6 -43.55 -6.66 -7.53
N LEU A 7 -43.42 -5.33 -7.67
CA LEU A 7 -42.12 -4.65 -7.68
C LEU A 7 -41.51 -4.56 -6.28
N PHE A 8 -42.34 -4.43 -5.23
CA PHE A 8 -41.85 -4.48 -3.85
C PHE A 8 -41.47 -5.90 -3.41
N LEU A 9 -42.19 -6.95 -3.83
CA LEU A 9 -41.79 -8.34 -3.51
C LEU A 9 -40.51 -8.78 -4.21
N LEU A 10 -40.21 -8.27 -5.40
CA LEU A 10 -38.98 -8.60 -6.14
C LEU A 10 -37.75 -7.84 -5.58
N LEU A 11 -37.94 -6.65 -5.01
CA LEU A 11 -36.89 -5.88 -4.34
C LEU A 11 -36.58 -6.39 -2.91
N THR A 12 -37.53 -6.97 -2.18
CA THR A 12 -37.21 -7.67 -0.92
C THR A 12 -36.52 -9.02 -1.11
N ILE A 13 -36.71 -9.69 -2.26
CA ILE A 13 -36.01 -10.95 -2.58
C ILE A 13 -34.58 -10.67 -3.06
N ILE A 14 -34.33 -9.57 -3.79
CA ILE A 14 -32.96 -9.17 -4.18
C ILE A 14 -32.18 -8.59 -2.98
N ALA A 15 -32.84 -7.95 -2.02
CA ALA A 15 -32.18 -7.49 -0.78
C ALA A 15 -31.92 -8.59 0.25
N MET A 16 -32.58 -9.77 0.15
CA MET A 16 -32.24 -10.97 0.94
C MET A 16 -31.21 -11.88 0.24
N LEU A 17 -30.87 -11.62 -1.03
CA LEU A 17 -29.87 -12.38 -1.81
C LEU A 17 -28.50 -11.68 -1.91
N VAL A 18 -28.32 -10.50 -1.28
CA VAL A 18 -27.04 -9.75 -1.24
C VAL A 18 -26.54 -9.54 0.20
N SER A 19 -27.07 -10.28 1.18
CA SER A 19 -26.59 -10.27 2.57
C SER A 19 -26.40 -11.67 3.13
N LEU A 20 -25.58 -12.46 2.45
CA LEU A 20 -24.84 -13.59 3.02
C LEU A 20 -23.45 -13.55 2.38
N PRO A 21 -22.35 -13.39 3.12
CA PRO A 21 -21.09 -13.92 2.63
C PRO A 21 -21.30 -15.43 2.49
N SER A 22 -21.25 -15.90 1.25
CA SER A 22 -21.26 -17.32 0.91
C SER A 22 -20.08 -18.00 1.59
N ILE A 23 -20.37 -18.66 2.70
CA ILE A 23 -19.62 -19.82 3.16
C ILE A 23 -19.88 -20.89 2.10
N ASP A 24 -18.94 -21.05 1.17
CA ASP A 24 -18.88 -22.23 0.30
C ASP A 24 -17.76 -23.14 0.83
N PHE A 25 -18.09 -23.90 1.86
CA PHE A 25 -17.44 -25.18 2.10
C PHE A 25 -18.29 -26.23 1.40
N GLY A 26 -17.89 -26.60 0.18
CA GLY A 26 -18.71 -27.44 -0.69
C GLY A 26 -17.95 -28.05 -1.87
N ILE A 27 -16.88 -28.79 -1.62
CA ILE A 27 -16.48 -29.86 -2.54
C ILE A 27 -17.65 -30.85 -2.59
N LYS A 28 -18.46 -30.79 -3.66
CA LYS A 28 -19.34 -31.91 -4.01
C LYS A 28 -18.51 -33.00 -4.65
N VAL A 29 -18.09 -33.93 -3.81
CA VAL A 29 -17.67 -35.28 -4.21
C VAL A 29 -18.87 -35.94 -4.90
N SER A 30 -18.76 -36.11 -6.22
CA SER A 30 -19.50 -37.17 -6.91
C SER A 30 -18.74 -38.47 -6.64
N ALA A 31 -19.33 -39.31 -5.81
CA ALA A 31 -18.90 -40.68 -5.66
C ALA A 31 -19.10 -41.41 -6.99
N ASP A 32 -18.01 -41.89 -7.58
CA ASP A 32 -18.03 -43.16 -8.28
C ASP A 32 -17.17 -44.14 -7.48
N ALA A 33 -17.80 -45.24 -7.12
CA ALA A 33 -17.30 -46.28 -6.25
C ALA A 33 -16.23 -47.15 -6.93
N ASN A 34 -15.44 -47.79 -6.07
CA ASN A 34 -14.50 -48.89 -6.32
C ASN A 34 -13.11 -48.51 -6.86
N SER A 35 -12.16 -48.36 -5.95
CA SER A 35 -11.13 -49.39 -5.80
C SER A 35 -10.47 -49.33 -4.44
N SER A 36 -10.11 -50.50 -3.95
CA SER A 36 -9.62 -50.84 -2.62
C SER A 36 -8.37 -50.06 -2.20
N SER A 37 -8.38 -49.68 -0.92
CA SER A 37 -7.23 -49.28 -0.14
C SER A 37 -6.04 -50.22 -0.33
N ASN A 38 -4.89 -49.67 -0.68
CA ASN A 38 -3.60 -50.21 -0.25
C ASN A 38 -2.93 -49.18 0.63
N ILE A 39 -2.90 -49.49 1.92
CA ILE A 39 -2.02 -48.89 2.91
C ILE A 39 -0.60 -49.15 2.44
N ILE A 40 0.21 -48.10 2.23
CA ILE A 40 1.66 -48.26 2.12
C ILE A 40 2.28 -47.48 3.28
N ASP A 41 2.89 -48.28 4.14
CA ASP A 41 3.71 -47.95 5.30
C ASP A 41 4.96 -47.18 4.85
N ASP A 42 5.23 -46.08 5.55
CA ASP A 42 6.26 -45.10 5.24
C ASP A 42 7.60 -45.59 5.80
N LYS A 43 8.38 -46.28 4.95
CA LYS A 43 9.81 -46.52 5.19
C LYS A 43 10.59 -46.29 3.90
N ASP A 44 11.54 -45.37 4.02
CA ASP A 44 12.57 -44.93 3.08
C ASP A 44 12.21 -43.75 2.13
N PRO A 45 12.76 -42.55 2.39
CA PRO A 45 12.69 -41.42 1.46
C PRO A 45 13.86 -41.49 0.46
N GLU A 46 13.60 -42.01 -0.73
CA GLU A 46 14.40 -41.83 -1.95
C GLU A 46 13.44 -41.27 -3.03
N ALA A 47 13.77 -40.38 -3.96
CA ALA A 47 14.91 -39.53 -4.30
C ALA A 47 14.44 -38.65 -5.48
N ILE A 48 14.92 -37.40 -5.61
CA ILE A 48 15.25 -36.66 -6.86
C ILE A 48 16.21 -35.54 -6.42
N ASP A 49 17.35 -35.21 -7.02
CA ASP A 49 18.12 -35.64 -8.20
C ASP A 49 19.58 -35.51 -7.73
N GLY A 50 20.56 -36.40 -7.91
CA GLY A 50 20.73 -37.63 -8.67
C GLY A 50 22.12 -38.22 -8.36
N ASP A 51 22.59 -39.23 -9.10
CA ASP A 51 24.03 -39.47 -9.31
C ASP A 51 24.29 -40.13 -10.67
N ALA A 52 25.46 -39.78 -11.15
CA ALA A 52 26.16 -40.06 -12.37
C ALA A 52 26.20 -41.53 -12.78
N THR A 53 25.93 -41.77 -14.06
CA THR A 53 26.88 -42.43 -14.98
C THR A 53 26.20 -42.65 -16.33
N LYS A 54 25.90 -41.57 -17.09
CA LYS A 54 25.82 -41.53 -18.58
C LYS A 54 25.24 -40.18 -19.08
N PRO A 55 25.59 -39.73 -20.29
CA PRO A 55 25.11 -38.47 -20.84
C PRO A 55 23.67 -38.66 -21.34
N ASN A 56 22.69 -38.05 -20.68
CA ASN A 56 21.33 -38.01 -21.20
C ASN A 56 21.15 -36.78 -22.09
N GLU A 57 21.29 -37.01 -23.40
CA GLU A 57 20.55 -36.26 -24.40
C GLU A 57 19.06 -36.35 -24.04
N GLY A 58 18.39 -35.20 -23.96
CA GLY A 58 16.95 -35.12 -23.79
C GLY A 58 16.26 -35.75 -25.00
N THR A 59 15.90 -37.02 -24.88
CA THR A 59 14.91 -37.68 -25.73
C THR A 59 13.88 -38.32 -24.82
N GLN A 60 12.69 -37.72 -24.77
CA GLN A 60 11.48 -38.40 -24.33
C GLN A 60 11.38 -39.72 -25.10
N LYS A 61 11.29 -40.84 -24.39
CA LYS A 61 10.93 -42.11 -25.01
C LYS A 61 9.49 -42.01 -25.48
N SER A 62 9.27 -42.33 -26.75
CA SER A 62 7.95 -42.63 -27.29
C SER A 62 7.38 -43.84 -26.52
N GLY A 63 6.35 -43.62 -25.69
CA GLY A 63 5.62 -44.71 -25.04
C GLY A 63 5.00 -44.43 -23.67
N ASP A 64 5.47 -43.43 -22.91
CA ASP A 64 4.94 -43.17 -21.57
C ASP A 64 3.68 -42.30 -21.59
N GLN A 65 2.61 -42.80 -20.95
CA GLN A 65 1.26 -42.23 -20.95
C GLN A 65 1.05 -41.03 -20.01
N PHE A 66 2.10 -40.48 -19.41
CA PHE A 66 2.05 -39.17 -18.74
C PHE A 66 2.46 -38.08 -19.74
N ASN A 67 1.60 -37.92 -20.74
CA ASN A 67 1.54 -36.73 -21.57
C ASN A 67 0.37 -35.89 -21.07
N ASP A 68 0.58 -35.23 -19.94
CA ASP A 68 -0.37 -34.35 -19.25
C ASP A 68 -0.70 -33.10 -20.07
N ASN A 69 0.00 -32.91 -21.19
CA ASN A 69 -0.11 -31.80 -22.14
C ASN A 69 -1.45 -31.76 -22.90
N LYS A 70 -2.50 -32.42 -22.39
CA LYS A 70 -3.83 -32.44 -23.01
C LYS A 70 -5.02 -32.20 -22.07
N THR A 71 -4.82 -31.91 -20.78
CA THR A 71 -5.98 -31.81 -19.86
C THR A 71 -5.83 -30.82 -18.70
N ILE A 72 -5.13 -29.71 -18.89
CA ILE A 72 -5.75 -28.43 -18.59
C ILE A 72 -5.96 -27.84 -19.96
N SER A 73 -7.21 -27.71 -20.39
CA SER A 73 -7.50 -27.04 -21.65
C SER A 73 -6.71 -25.74 -21.70
N ASP A 74 -6.22 -25.35 -22.88
CA ASP A 74 -5.82 -23.97 -23.17
C ASP A 74 -6.91 -22.95 -22.73
N SER A 75 -8.09 -23.42 -22.31
CA SER A 75 -9.07 -22.69 -21.52
C SER A 75 -8.76 -22.67 -20.00
N ILE A 76 -7.75 -21.91 -19.57
CA ILE A 76 -8.12 -20.92 -18.55
C ILE A 76 -9.30 -20.17 -19.20
N ASN A 77 -10.43 -19.99 -18.55
CA ASN A 77 -11.53 -19.24 -19.16
C ASN A 77 -11.08 -17.78 -19.39
N THR A 78 -10.34 -17.54 -20.49
CA THR A 78 -9.77 -16.27 -20.93
C THR A 78 -10.78 -15.46 -21.69
N ASP A 79 -12.04 -15.93 -21.79
CA ASP A 79 -13.10 -15.26 -22.55
C ASP A 79 -13.37 -13.82 -22.06
N GLY A 80 -12.74 -13.39 -20.95
CA GLY A 80 -12.67 -11.99 -20.52
C GLY A 80 -11.28 -11.42 -20.18
N ILE A 81 -10.17 -12.17 -20.35
CA ILE A 81 -8.81 -11.67 -20.07
C ILE A 81 -8.11 -11.38 -21.40
N ALA A 82 -7.50 -10.21 -21.55
CA ALA A 82 -6.84 -9.83 -22.79
C ALA A 82 -5.56 -10.67 -23.02
N THR A 83 -5.29 -11.01 -24.28
CA THR A 83 -4.16 -11.86 -24.68
C THR A 83 -3.28 -11.16 -25.71
N THR A 84 -1.96 -11.16 -25.47
CA THR A 84 -0.94 -10.68 -26.43
C THR A 84 -0.10 -11.85 -26.91
N THR A 85 0.01 -12.01 -28.23
CA THR A 85 0.71 -13.14 -28.86
C THR A 85 1.86 -12.69 -29.77
N SER A 86 2.99 -13.39 -29.75
CA SER A 86 4.10 -13.18 -30.70
C SER A 86 4.82 -14.50 -31.07
N ASP A 87 4.84 -14.84 -32.36
CA ASP A 87 5.52 -16.05 -32.87
C ASP A 87 7.04 -15.88 -33.01
N ASN A 88 7.55 -14.66 -32.88
CA ASN A 88 8.98 -14.39 -32.89
C ASN A 88 9.32 -13.21 -31.97
N ALA A 89 9.24 -13.47 -30.66
CA ALA A 89 9.64 -12.50 -29.64
C ALA A 89 11.15 -12.35 -29.52
N TYR A 90 11.96 -13.13 -30.24
CA TYR A 90 13.40 -13.00 -30.22
C TYR A 90 13.87 -12.13 -31.39
N VAL A 91 14.73 -11.16 -31.09
CA VAL A 91 15.34 -10.30 -32.10
C VAL A 91 16.76 -10.81 -32.40
N ASP A 92 16.92 -11.40 -33.58
CA ASP A 92 18.22 -11.86 -34.09
C ASP A 92 19.12 -10.68 -34.44
N ASN A 93 20.13 -10.48 -33.60
CA ASN A 93 21.08 -9.38 -33.70
C ASN A 93 22.44 -9.80 -34.31
N ASN A 94 22.57 -10.97 -34.97
CA ASN A 94 23.82 -11.46 -35.57
C ASN A 94 25.05 -11.29 -34.63
N THR A 95 24.86 -11.62 -33.36
CA THR A 95 25.71 -11.16 -32.26
C THR A 95 26.99 -11.97 -32.08
N LYS A 96 28.10 -11.25 -31.86
CA LYS A 96 29.37 -11.81 -31.39
C LYS A 96 29.40 -11.76 -29.86
N TYR A 97 29.23 -12.91 -29.22
CA TYR A 97 29.33 -13.07 -27.78
C TYR A 97 30.78 -13.00 -27.29
N HIS A 98 30.97 -12.61 -26.04
CA HIS A 98 32.24 -12.68 -25.33
C HIS A 98 32.00 -13.02 -23.86
N ILE A 99 32.97 -13.68 -23.21
CA ILE A 99 32.89 -14.01 -21.79
C ILE A 99 33.45 -12.83 -20.99
N ILE A 100 32.74 -12.38 -19.96
CA ILE A 100 33.25 -11.40 -19.00
C ILE A 100 34.27 -12.09 -18.10
N ASP A 101 35.53 -11.65 -18.20
CA ASP A 101 36.64 -12.29 -17.49
C ASP A 101 36.76 -11.78 -16.05
N THR A 102 35.92 -12.34 -15.17
CA THR A 102 35.91 -12.06 -13.73
C THR A 102 36.74 -13.07 -12.94
N LYS A 103 37.27 -12.63 -11.79
CA LYS A 103 37.71 -13.54 -10.73
C LYS A 103 36.48 -14.29 -10.19
N LEU A 104 36.61 -15.60 -10.02
CA LEU A 104 35.54 -16.43 -9.48
C LEU A 104 35.67 -16.55 -7.95
N PRO A 105 34.55 -16.62 -7.22
CA PRO A 105 34.55 -16.91 -5.79
C PRO A 105 34.91 -18.38 -5.52
N ASN A 106 35.32 -18.67 -4.29
CA ASN A 106 35.35 -20.04 -3.80
C ASN A 106 33.92 -20.53 -3.54
N ILE A 107 33.55 -21.64 -4.17
CA ILE A 107 32.27 -22.29 -3.98
C ILE A 107 32.37 -23.79 -4.25
N THR A 108 31.69 -24.57 -3.43
CA THR A 108 31.33 -25.96 -3.74
C THR A 108 29.84 -25.97 -4.05
N PRO A 109 29.42 -26.17 -5.30
CA PRO A 109 28.01 -26.14 -5.65
C PRO A 109 27.25 -27.22 -4.87
N THR A 110 26.23 -26.81 -4.11
CA THR A 110 25.37 -27.73 -3.36
C THR A 110 24.36 -28.39 -4.30
N TRP A 111 24.25 -29.72 -4.19
CA TRP A 111 23.29 -30.53 -4.92
C TRP A 111 22.92 -31.83 -4.20
N GLY A 112 21.62 -32.14 -4.13
CA GLY A 112 21.05 -33.40 -3.63
C GLY A 112 21.18 -33.64 -2.11
N ASN A 113 22.30 -33.23 -1.52
CA ASN A 113 22.65 -33.44 -0.11
C ASN A 113 22.36 -32.17 0.71
N TYR A 114 21.09 -31.77 0.73
CA TYR A 114 20.69 -30.55 1.43
C TYR A 114 20.56 -30.73 2.94
N THR A 115 20.93 -29.70 3.69
CA THR A 115 20.76 -29.62 5.14
C THR A 115 19.28 -29.44 5.47
N ARG A 116 18.73 -30.32 6.29
CA ARG A 116 17.34 -30.22 6.76
C ARG A 116 17.27 -29.50 8.10
N VAL A 117 16.49 -28.43 8.19
CA VAL A 117 16.20 -27.79 9.49
C VAL A 117 15.03 -28.48 10.16
N ARG A 118 15.25 -28.95 11.40
CA ARG A 118 14.22 -29.67 12.19
C ARG A 118 13.69 -28.84 13.35
N ASP A 119 14.52 -27.99 13.93
CA ASP A 119 14.18 -27.15 15.07
C ASP A 119 13.84 -25.73 14.57
N MET A 120 12.58 -25.34 14.73
CA MET A 120 12.10 -24.01 14.34
C MET A 120 12.16 -22.99 15.47
N ASP A 121 12.64 -23.36 16.66
CA ASP A 121 12.86 -22.42 17.76
C ASP A 121 14.28 -21.82 17.70
N VAL A 122 15.13 -22.29 16.78
CA VAL A 122 16.50 -21.79 16.54
C VAL A 122 16.58 -21.13 15.16
N PRO A 123 16.61 -19.79 15.08
CA PRO A 123 16.75 -19.06 13.82
C PRO A 123 18.07 -19.39 13.11
N SER A 124 18.01 -19.64 11.80
CA SER A 124 19.18 -19.77 10.94
C SER A 124 19.90 -18.44 10.78
N ASN A 125 21.23 -18.48 10.63
CA ASN A 125 22.07 -17.31 10.36
C ASN A 125 23.23 -17.69 9.45
N TYR A 126 23.23 -17.20 8.22
CA TYR A 126 24.21 -17.53 7.19
C TYR A 126 24.95 -16.26 6.75
N THR A 127 26.26 -16.25 6.94
CA THR A 127 27.14 -15.20 6.41
C THR A 127 27.87 -15.73 5.19
N SER A 128 28.05 -14.88 4.18
CA SER A 128 28.78 -15.22 2.96
C SER A 128 30.18 -15.72 3.28
N ILE A 129 30.59 -16.79 2.61
CA ILE A 129 31.92 -17.42 2.76
C ILE A 129 32.97 -16.75 1.86
N ASP A 130 32.54 -16.18 0.74
CA ASP A 130 33.38 -15.41 -0.18
C ASP A 130 32.53 -14.35 -0.89
N SER A 131 33.17 -13.22 -1.20
CA SER A 131 32.57 -12.10 -1.94
C SER A 131 33.59 -11.51 -2.90
N ILE A 132 33.20 -11.34 -4.17
CA ILE A 132 34.03 -10.72 -5.21
C ILE A 132 33.36 -9.44 -5.69
N ASN A 133 34.10 -8.34 -5.72
CA ASN A 133 33.65 -6.99 -6.08
C ASN A 133 32.51 -6.40 -5.20
N THR A 134 32.12 -7.10 -4.13
CA THR A 134 31.06 -6.67 -3.20
C THR A 134 31.41 -6.99 -1.75
N GLY A 135 30.65 -6.42 -0.81
CA GLY A 135 30.77 -6.68 0.62
C GLY A 135 30.27 -8.07 1.04
N SER A 136 30.48 -8.40 2.31
CA SER A 136 29.91 -9.59 2.92
C SER A 136 28.40 -9.40 3.12
N THR A 137 27.61 -10.45 2.89
CA THR A 137 26.17 -10.45 3.17
C THR A 137 25.85 -11.47 4.25
N THR A 138 25.01 -11.10 5.21
CA THR A 138 24.48 -12.03 6.22
C THR A 138 22.97 -12.08 6.15
N PHE A 139 22.41 -13.28 6.04
CA PHE A 139 20.99 -13.59 6.11
C PHE A 139 20.63 -14.22 7.45
N LYS A 140 19.49 -13.83 8.02
CA LYS A 140 18.91 -14.42 9.24
C LYS A 140 17.49 -14.87 8.99
N THR A 141 17.05 -15.94 9.66
CA THR A 141 15.65 -16.35 9.60
C THR A 141 14.77 -15.19 10.00
N LYS A 142 13.86 -14.87 9.09
CA LYS A 142 12.79 -13.91 9.28
C LYS A 142 11.56 -14.68 9.75
N TRP A 143 11.14 -15.68 8.97
CA TRP A 143 9.99 -16.54 9.26
C TRP A 143 10.23 -17.98 8.84
N PHE A 144 9.73 -18.94 9.62
CA PHE A 144 9.56 -20.31 9.17
C PHE A 144 8.21 -20.43 8.46
N LEU A 145 8.21 -21.03 7.28
CA LEU A 145 7.02 -21.28 6.48
C LEU A 145 6.39 -22.62 6.86
N PRO A 146 5.06 -22.77 6.70
CA PRO A 146 4.38 -24.02 6.98
C PRO A 146 4.72 -25.13 5.98
N GLU A 147 4.19 -26.33 6.24
CA GLU A 147 4.17 -27.43 5.26
C GLU A 147 3.16 -27.18 4.14
N GLY A 148 2.33 -26.15 4.29
CA GLY A 148 1.48 -25.64 3.23
C GLY A 148 0.44 -24.69 3.79
N PHE A 149 -0.22 -23.96 2.92
CA PHE A 149 -1.34 -23.07 3.28
C PHE A 149 -2.72 -23.71 3.00
N HIS A 150 -2.80 -25.05 2.93
CA HIS A 150 -4.02 -25.86 2.76
C HIS A 150 -4.73 -25.71 1.40
N VAL A 151 -4.00 -25.23 0.41
CA VAL A 151 -4.26 -25.26 -1.03
C VAL A 151 -4.58 -26.66 -1.60
N SER A 152 -3.87 -27.74 -1.23
CA SER A 152 -4.11 -29.12 -1.69
C SER A 152 -3.74 -30.21 -0.67
N PRO A 153 -4.27 -31.44 -0.80
CA PRO A 153 -3.88 -32.58 0.06
C PRO A 153 -2.42 -33.05 -0.07
N GLU A 154 -1.77 -32.74 -1.19
CA GLU A 154 -0.43 -33.19 -1.57
C GLU A 154 0.68 -32.19 -1.16
N GLU A 155 0.39 -31.28 -0.24
CA GLU A 155 1.31 -30.26 0.28
C GLU A 155 2.47 -30.83 1.09
N HIS A 156 3.69 -30.36 0.80
CA HIS A 156 4.91 -30.78 1.50
C HIS A 156 5.89 -29.62 1.79
N GLY A 157 5.39 -28.39 1.82
CA GLY A 157 6.16 -27.19 2.15
C GLY A 157 7.09 -26.77 1.01
N ASN A 158 6.75 -27.14 -0.22
CA ASN A 158 7.55 -26.86 -1.40
C ASN A 158 7.18 -25.50 -2.01
N TYR A 159 7.88 -24.45 -1.59
CA TYR A 159 7.69 -23.09 -2.11
C TYR A 159 8.67 -22.82 -3.24
N GLN A 160 8.16 -22.83 -4.47
CA GLN A 160 8.96 -22.74 -5.68
C GLN A 160 9.32 -21.30 -6.08
N GLY A 161 8.81 -20.29 -5.37
CA GLY A 161 9.10 -18.90 -5.68
C GLY A 161 8.54 -17.93 -4.66
N GLY A 162 9.05 -16.70 -4.67
CA GLY A 162 8.59 -15.67 -3.76
C GLY A 162 9.07 -14.26 -4.12
N ILE A 163 8.22 -13.27 -3.85
CA ILE A 163 8.50 -11.86 -4.12
C ILE A 163 7.97 -10.95 -3.01
N ILE A 164 8.61 -9.80 -2.83
CA ILE A 164 8.11 -8.66 -2.07
C ILE A 164 7.54 -7.65 -3.06
N ALA A 165 6.27 -7.30 -2.91
CA ALA A 165 5.61 -6.27 -3.72
C ALA A 165 4.48 -5.60 -2.95
N ASN A 166 4.27 -4.30 -3.14
CA ASN A 166 3.15 -3.55 -2.57
C ASN A 166 2.86 -3.85 -1.08
N ASN A 167 3.90 -3.74 -0.24
CA ASN A 167 3.85 -4.05 1.18
C ASN A 167 3.30 -5.45 1.53
N SER A 168 3.52 -6.41 0.64
CA SER A 168 3.10 -7.80 0.77
C SER A 168 4.25 -8.72 0.35
N ILE A 169 4.24 -9.94 0.90
CA ILE A 169 5.03 -11.05 0.40
C ILE A 169 4.12 -12.01 -0.34
N TYR A 170 4.62 -12.58 -1.43
CA TYR A 170 3.94 -13.58 -2.24
C TYR A 170 4.80 -14.82 -2.28
N PHE A 171 4.17 -15.99 -2.26
CA PHE A 171 4.82 -17.27 -2.46
C PHE A 171 4.11 -18.05 -3.55
N VAL A 172 4.87 -18.79 -4.35
CA VAL A 172 4.32 -19.86 -5.17
C VAL A 172 4.44 -21.16 -4.39
N GLU A 173 3.30 -21.68 -3.95
CA GLU A 173 3.23 -22.97 -3.27
C GLU A 173 2.84 -24.05 -4.28
N SER A 174 3.68 -25.08 -4.40
CA SER A 174 3.37 -26.25 -5.24
C SER A 174 2.40 -27.19 -4.54
N ALA A 175 1.44 -27.73 -5.29
CA ALA A 175 0.51 -28.77 -4.84
C ALA A 175 1.18 -30.17 -4.82
N GLY A 176 2.47 -30.25 -4.47
CA GLY A 176 3.24 -31.49 -4.39
C GLY A 176 4.51 -31.52 -5.25
N THR A 177 5.14 -32.70 -5.30
CA THR A 177 6.35 -32.95 -6.10
C THR A 177 5.98 -33.35 -7.53
N ASN A 178 6.73 -32.89 -8.55
CA ASN A 178 6.52 -33.21 -9.97
C ASN A 178 5.15 -32.79 -10.53
N THR A 179 4.55 -31.75 -9.96
CA THR A 179 3.33 -31.14 -10.48
C THR A 179 3.60 -29.68 -10.80
N ASN A 180 3.12 -29.22 -11.94
CA ASN A 180 3.14 -27.80 -12.29
C ASN A 180 1.87 -27.09 -11.77
N LYS A 181 1.17 -27.68 -10.80
CA LYS A 181 -0.03 -27.10 -10.18
C LYS A 181 0.31 -26.54 -8.82
N GLY A 182 -0.29 -25.40 -8.49
CA GLY A 182 -0.09 -24.76 -7.21
C GLY A 182 -0.92 -23.50 -7.08
N ALA A 183 -0.64 -22.70 -6.06
CA ALA A 183 -1.27 -21.40 -5.86
C ALA A 183 -0.27 -20.33 -5.46
N ILE A 184 -0.71 -19.08 -5.63
CA ILE A 184 0.00 -17.91 -5.12
C ILE A 184 -0.62 -17.56 -3.77
N VAL A 185 0.22 -17.56 -2.74
CA VAL A 185 -0.13 -17.13 -1.39
C VAL A 185 0.39 -15.72 -1.18
N LYS A 186 -0.49 -14.76 -0.95
CA LYS A 186 -0.16 -13.37 -0.62
C LYS A 186 -0.43 -13.09 0.85
N ILE A 187 0.53 -12.43 1.49
CA ILE A 187 0.43 -11.99 2.89
C ILE A 187 0.88 -10.54 3.01
N GLY A 188 0.07 -9.68 3.63
CA GLY A 188 0.46 -8.29 3.91
C GLY A 188 1.55 -8.20 4.99
N LEU A 189 2.61 -7.41 4.75
CA LEU A 189 3.75 -7.24 5.67
C LEU A 189 3.33 -6.51 6.95
N ASP A 190 2.62 -5.38 6.85
CA ASP A 190 2.08 -4.67 8.04
C ASP A 190 1.19 -5.57 8.90
N SER A 191 0.55 -6.54 8.26
CA SER A 191 -0.35 -7.47 8.89
C SER A 191 0.40 -8.54 9.67
N LEU A 192 1.52 -9.02 9.12
CA LEU A 192 2.48 -9.86 9.83
C LEU A 192 3.08 -9.10 11.04
N ASP A 193 3.47 -7.84 10.86
CA ASP A 193 4.00 -7.01 11.96
C ASP A 193 3.02 -6.87 13.13
N LYS A 194 1.72 -6.70 12.85
CA LYS A 194 0.67 -6.62 13.88
C LYS A 194 0.51 -7.92 14.67
N LEU A 195 0.84 -9.06 14.08
CA LEU A 195 0.83 -10.35 14.77
C LEU A 195 2.07 -10.54 15.67
N GLY A 196 3.04 -9.61 15.62
CA GLY A 196 4.27 -9.72 16.41
C GLY A 196 5.20 -10.85 15.94
N ILE A 197 4.99 -11.37 14.73
CA ILE A 197 5.77 -12.49 14.18
C ILE A 197 7.26 -12.20 14.04
N ASP A 198 7.59 -10.92 13.95
CA ASP A 198 8.96 -10.43 13.86
C ASP A 198 9.72 -10.49 15.20
N ASP A 199 9.03 -10.76 16.31
CA ASP A 199 9.69 -11.16 17.54
C ASP A 199 10.41 -12.50 17.31
N SER A 200 11.69 -12.56 17.68
CA SER A 200 12.52 -13.77 17.60
C SER A 200 11.87 -15.01 18.23
N THR A 201 10.96 -14.83 19.18
CA THR A 201 10.23 -15.92 19.85
C THR A 201 9.00 -16.41 19.06
N GLN A 202 8.61 -15.71 18.00
CA GLN A 202 7.39 -15.96 17.22
C GLN A 202 7.64 -16.20 15.72
N GLN A 203 8.88 -16.24 15.27
CA GLN A 203 9.24 -16.42 13.85
C GLN A 203 8.69 -17.71 13.23
N ASN A 204 8.31 -18.69 14.05
CA ASN A 204 7.69 -19.94 13.61
C ASN A 204 6.17 -19.98 13.73
N ILE A 205 5.52 -18.85 14.02
CA ILE A 205 4.07 -18.85 14.24
C ILE A 205 3.27 -19.19 12.98
N LEU A 206 3.72 -18.77 11.79
CA LEU A 206 3.10 -19.17 10.51
C LEU A 206 3.09 -20.69 10.38
N ALA A 207 4.27 -21.31 10.55
CA ALA A 207 4.42 -22.76 10.52
C ALA A 207 3.58 -23.45 11.60
N LYS A 208 3.65 -22.99 12.86
CA LYS A 208 2.90 -23.59 13.99
C LYS A 208 1.39 -23.53 13.75
N VAL A 209 0.87 -22.36 13.36
CA VAL A 209 -0.55 -22.13 13.18
C VAL A 209 -1.09 -22.93 12.00
N CYS A 210 -0.52 -22.78 10.80
CA CYS A 210 -1.02 -23.49 9.63
C CYS A 210 -0.91 -25.01 9.82
N ASN A 211 0.25 -25.54 10.24
CA ASN A 211 0.41 -26.99 10.42
C ASN A 211 -0.56 -27.56 11.49
N PHE A 212 -0.83 -26.81 12.57
CA PHE A 212 -1.77 -27.25 13.61
C PHE A 212 -3.21 -27.35 13.09
N PHE A 213 -3.60 -26.52 12.12
CA PHE A 213 -4.91 -26.52 11.48
C PHE A 213 -4.93 -27.20 10.11
N ASN A 214 -3.92 -28.01 9.80
CA ASN A 214 -3.85 -28.70 8.52
C ASN A 214 -4.97 -29.74 8.40
N ARG A 215 -6.04 -29.37 7.69
CA ARG A 215 -7.23 -30.19 7.43
C ARG A 215 -6.92 -31.50 6.70
N ASN A 216 -5.78 -31.58 6.01
CA ASN A 216 -5.35 -32.77 5.27
C ASN A 216 -4.61 -33.78 6.17
N SER A 217 -4.33 -33.42 7.43
CA SER A 217 -3.80 -34.32 8.45
C SER A 217 -4.92 -34.74 9.42
N VAL A 218 -4.88 -35.99 9.90
CA VAL A 218 -5.84 -36.47 10.93
C VAL A 218 -5.78 -35.59 12.17
N TYR A 219 -4.57 -35.21 12.60
CA TYR A 219 -4.34 -34.32 13.73
C TYR A 219 -4.96 -32.94 13.49
N GLY A 220 -4.70 -32.30 12.36
CA GLY A 220 -5.22 -30.95 12.07
C GLY A 220 -6.71 -30.91 11.74
N SER A 221 -7.31 -32.00 11.25
CA SER A 221 -8.76 -32.11 11.03
C SER A 221 -9.57 -31.94 12.32
N ASP A 222 -9.16 -32.60 13.41
CA ASP A 222 -9.84 -32.46 14.72
C ASP A 222 -9.72 -31.04 15.29
N HIS A 223 -8.55 -30.41 15.13
CA HIS A 223 -8.33 -29.02 15.55
C HIS A 223 -9.10 -28.02 14.69
N SER A 224 -9.26 -28.30 13.39
CA SER A 224 -10.06 -27.48 12.47
C SER A 224 -11.53 -27.43 12.86
N LYS A 225 -12.06 -28.54 13.39
CA LYS A 225 -13.42 -28.57 13.95
C LYS A 225 -13.54 -27.67 15.19
N ASN A 226 -12.60 -27.77 16.13
CA ASN A 226 -12.60 -26.91 17.32
C ASN A 226 -12.39 -25.42 16.98
N LEU A 227 -11.65 -25.12 15.93
CA LEU A 227 -11.53 -23.76 15.37
C LEU A 227 -12.87 -23.26 14.85
N SER A 228 -13.66 -24.10 14.18
CA SER A 228 -15.02 -23.72 13.74
C SER A 228 -15.89 -23.33 14.93
N ASP A 229 -15.84 -24.09 16.03
CA ASP A 229 -16.58 -23.76 17.25
C ASP A 229 -16.09 -22.43 17.85
N PHE A 230 -14.77 -22.18 17.90
CA PHE A 230 -14.21 -20.89 18.32
C PHE A 230 -14.72 -19.72 17.46
N ILE A 231 -14.75 -19.88 16.13
CA ILE A 231 -15.24 -18.84 15.21
C ILE A 231 -16.71 -18.55 15.51
N VAL A 232 -17.54 -19.59 15.63
CA VAL A 232 -18.97 -19.46 15.94
C VAL A 232 -19.20 -18.82 17.32
N ASP A 233 -18.49 -19.28 18.35
CA ASP A 233 -18.62 -18.79 19.73
C ASP A 233 -18.19 -17.31 19.85
N THR A 234 -17.24 -16.86 19.03
CA THR A 234 -16.74 -15.46 19.06
C THR A 234 -17.45 -14.53 18.09
N ASP A 235 -18.16 -15.04 17.08
CA ASP A 235 -18.78 -14.26 16.00
C ASP A 235 -19.73 -13.17 16.52
N VAL A 236 -20.54 -13.48 17.53
CA VAL A 236 -21.48 -12.51 18.12
C VAL A 236 -20.78 -11.28 18.69
N TYR A 237 -19.67 -11.47 19.39
CA TYR A 237 -18.88 -10.40 20.00
C TYR A 237 -18.15 -9.57 18.94
N ARG A 238 -17.64 -10.24 17.90
CA ARG A 238 -16.92 -9.59 16.80
C ARG A 238 -17.84 -8.73 15.95
N LYS A 239 -19.02 -9.25 15.56
CA LYS A 239 -20.04 -8.48 14.84
C LYS A 239 -20.55 -7.29 15.66
N ASP A 240 -20.72 -7.46 16.97
CA ASP A 240 -21.10 -6.34 17.85
C ASP A 240 -20.00 -5.27 17.86
N ASN A 241 -18.73 -5.66 17.96
CA ASN A 241 -17.59 -4.73 17.88
C ASN A 241 -17.54 -3.96 16.56
N ASP A 242 -17.69 -4.65 15.42
CA ASP A 242 -17.68 -4.00 14.10
C ASP A 242 -18.80 -2.97 13.97
N ASN A 243 -20.01 -3.32 14.41
CA ASN A 243 -21.16 -2.41 14.44
C ASN A 243 -20.93 -1.20 15.37
N ILE A 244 -20.32 -1.42 16.54
CA ILE A 244 -19.98 -0.35 17.48
C ILE A 244 -18.90 0.58 16.91
N GLN A 245 -17.87 0.04 16.27
CA GLN A 245 -16.80 0.83 15.65
C GLN A 245 -17.34 1.73 14.53
N GLN A 246 -18.29 1.25 13.73
CA GLN A 246 -18.95 2.09 12.74
C GLN A 246 -19.70 3.26 13.40
N LYS A 247 -20.45 3.00 14.48
CA LYS A 247 -21.15 4.06 15.24
C LYS A 247 -20.18 5.09 15.84
N ILE A 248 -19.04 4.64 16.39
CA ILE A 248 -17.99 5.53 16.90
C ILE A 248 -17.45 6.41 15.77
N THR A 249 -17.22 5.85 14.59
CA THR A 249 -16.71 6.58 13.42
C THR A 249 -17.70 7.66 12.98
N ASP A 250 -18.99 7.33 12.90
CA ASP A 250 -20.06 8.26 12.54
C ASP A 250 -20.13 9.42 13.56
N MET A 251 -20.11 9.12 14.86
CA MET A 251 -20.11 10.15 15.92
C MET A 251 -18.86 11.04 15.89
N LYS A 252 -17.66 10.49 15.61
CA LYS A 252 -16.44 11.29 15.44
C LYS A 252 -16.57 12.28 14.27
N ASN A 253 -17.20 11.86 13.17
CA ASN A 253 -17.48 12.73 12.04
C ASN A 253 -18.50 13.84 12.40
N GLU A 254 -19.54 13.51 13.18
CA GLU A 254 -20.51 14.48 13.70
C GLU A 254 -19.85 15.52 14.61
N ILE A 255 -18.98 15.08 15.54
CA ILE A 255 -18.19 15.96 16.41
C ILE A 255 -17.30 16.90 15.57
N ALA A 256 -16.65 16.38 14.53
CA ALA A 256 -15.84 17.20 13.63
C ALA A 256 -16.67 18.28 12.93
N ALA A 257 -17.87 17.93 12.43
CA ALA A 257 -18.80 18.86 11.81
C ALA A 257 -19.33 19.91 12.81
N ALA A 258 -19.67 19.50 14.04
CA ALA A 258 -20.09 20.39 15.12
C ALA A 258 -19.01 21.43 15.45
N ASN A 259 -17.75 20.99 15.58
CA ASN A 259 -16.60 21.85 15.80
C ASN A 259 -16.38 22.86 14.66
N LEU A 260 -16.53 22.42 13.41
CA LEU A 260 -16.44 23.30 12.24
C LEU A 260 -17.54 24.38 12.26
N ASN A 261 -18.76 24.01 12.64
CA ASN A 261 -19.88 24.95 12.79
C ASN A 261 -19.60 26.02 13.86
N ILE A 262 -19.03 25.64 15.01
CA ILE A 262 -18.61 26.58 16.05
C ILE A 262 -17.56 27.56 15.49
N LYS A 263 -16.54 27.04 14.81
CA LYS A 263 -15.44 27.84 14.21
C LYS A 263 -15.97 28.83 13.18
N ASN A 264 -16.85 28.41 12.27
CA ASN A 264 -17.43 29.27 11.24
C ASN A 264 -18.30 30.38 11.84
N ASN A 265 -19.10 30.07 12.87
CA ASN A 265 -19.90 31.07 13.57
C ASN A 265 -19.02 32.05 14.36
N GLN A 266 -17.92 31.58 14.94
CA GLN A 266 -16.95 32.44 15.61
C GLN A 266 -16.29 33.41 14.62
N GLN A 267 -15.88 32.94 13.45
CA GLN A 267 -15.32 33.79 12.39
C GLN A 267 -16.34 34.83 11.92
N THR A 268 -17.60 34.44 11.70
CA THR A 268 -18.70 35.35 11.34
C THR A 268 -18.90 36.43 12.40
N PHE A 269 -18.92 36.05 13.68
CA PHE A 269 -19.00 36.99 14.80
C PHE A 269 -17.81 37.95 14.84
N ASN A 270 -16.59 37.45 14.65
CA ASN A 270 -15.37 38.25 14.65
C ASN A 270 -15.36 39.25 13.48
N ASN A 271 -15.76 38.82 12.28
CA ASN A 271 -15.86 39.66 11.09
C ASN A 271 -16.91 40.76 11.26
N ALA A 272 -18.11 40.41 11.75
CA ALA A 272 -19.17 41.38 12.05
C ALA A 272 -18.69 42.42 13.07
N THR A 273 -18.00 41.97 14.12
CA THR A 273 -17.44 42.84 15.17
C THR A 273 -16.36 43.77 14.62
N LYS A 274 -15.46 43.26 13.75
CA LYS A 274 -14.43 44.06 13.08
C LYS A 274 -15.04 45.15 12.19
N LEU A 275 -16.06 44.82 11.40
CA LEU A 275 -16.78 45.78 10.56
C LEU A 275 -17.47 46.85 11.41
N ALA A 276 -18.20 46.46 12.46
CA ALA A 276 -18.85 47.39 13.37
C ALA A 276 -17.85 48.33 14.06
N LYS A 277 -16.70 47.80 14.52
CA LYS A 277 -15.62 48.58 15.13
C LYS A 277 -15.01 49.58 14.14
N ASN A 278 -14.82 49.18 12.89
CA ASN A 278 -14.29 50.05 11.83
C ASN A 278 -15.26 51.19 11.51
N GLN A 279 -16.55 50.90 11.34
CA GLN A 279 -17.59 51.91 11.12
C GLN A 279 -17.67 52.88 12.31
N LEU A 280 -17.71 52.37 13.53
CA LEU A 280 -17.72 53.19 14.74
C LEU A 280 -16.50 54.12 14.81
N THR A 281 -15.30 53.59 14.52
CA THR A 281 -14.06 54.37 14.52
C THR A 281 -14.08 55.49 13.49
N LYS A 282 -14.61 55.24 12.27
CA LYS A 282 -14.81 56.27 11.23
C LYS A 282 -15.75 57.38 11.73
N THR A 283 -16.90 57.00 12.30
CA THR A 283 -17.89 57.95 12.84
C THR A 283 -17.33 58.78 14.00
N VAL A 284 -16.61 58.15 14.94
CA VAL A 284 -15.96 58.85 16.06
C VAL A 284 -14.93 59.85 15.55
N LYS A 285 -14.10 59.49 14.56
CA LYS A 285 -13.10 60.37 13.95
C LYS A 285 -13.77 61.56 13.22
N ALA A 286 -14.84 61.32 12.47
CA ALA A 286 -15.61 62.36 11.79
C ALA A 286 -16.23 63.35 12.79
N ASN A 287 -16.91 62.85 13.82
CA ASN A 287 -17.51 63.67 14.86
C ASN A 287 -16.46 64.52 15.60
N ARG A 288 -15.30 63.94 15.94
CA ARG A 288 -14.19 64.67 16.57
C ARG A 288 -13.68 65.81 15.68
N LYS A 289 -13.53 65.58 14.36
CA LYS A 289 -13.10 66.61 13.38
C LYS A 289 -14.12 67.75 13.31
N THR A 290 -15.41 67.43 13.22
CA THR A 290 -16.49 68.43 13.17
C THR A 290 -16.61 69.23 14.47
N VAL A 291 -16.50 68.59 15.64
CA VAL A 291 -16.48 69.29 16.95
C VAL A 291 -15.31 70.27 17.00
N LYS A 292 -14.11 69.86 16.55
CA LYS A 292 -12.92 70.73 16.51
C LYS A 292 -13.13 71.92 15.56
N SER A 293 -13.74 71.70 14.40
CA SER A 293 -14.06 72.75 13.41
C SER A 293 -15.07 73.76 13.96
N ASN A 294 -16.18 73.28 14.53
CA ASN A 294 -17.21 74.13 15.14
C ASN A 294 -16.62 74.99 16.27
N ARG A 295 -15.78 74.42 17.14
CA ARG A 295 -15.07 75.18 18.19
C ARG A 295 -14.20 76.30 17.61
N LYS A 296 -13.49 76.04 16.51
CA LYS A 296 -12.70 77.07 15.80
C LYS A 296 -13.60 78.17 15.23
N ALA A 297 -14.68 77.82 14.52
CA ALA A 297 -15.61 78.78 13.93
C ALA A 297 -16.30 79.65 15.01
N ILE A 298 -16.71 79.05 16.13
CA ILE A 298 -17.25 79.77 17.30
C ILE A 298 -16.22 80.78 17.83
N LYS A 299 -14.94 80.39 17.95
CA LYS A 299 -13.86 81.28 18.40
C LYS A 299 -13.66 82.46 17.44
N VAL A 300 -13.68 82.22 16.13
CA VAL A 300 -13.58 83.27 15.09
C VAL A 300 -14.77 84.22 15.14
N ASN A 301 -16.00 83.68 15.17
CA ASN A 301 -17.22 84.48 15.24
C ASN A 301 -17.28 85.32 16.53
N ARG A 302 -16.83 84.79 17.67
CA ARG A 302 -16.70 85.56 18.92
C ARG A 302 -15.71 86.72 18.78
N LYS A 303 -14.56 86.51 18.13
CA LYS A 303 -13.60 87.59 17.85
C LYS A 303 -14.20 88.66 16.92
N ALA A 304 -14.88 88.25 15.85
CA ALA A 304 -15.55 89.15 14.91
C ALA A 304 -16.65 89.97 15.59
N ALA A 305 -17.51 89.33 16.40
CA ALA A 305 -18.53 90.00 17.19
C ALA A 305 -17.91 91.01 18.17
N LYS A 306 -16.81 90.67 18.86
CA LYS A 306 -16.07 91.61 19.73
C LYS A 306 -15.57 92.84 18.94
N LYS A 307 -14.99 92.64 17.76
CA LYS A 307 -14.50 93.74 16.90
C LYS A 307 -15.65 94.65 16.44
N LEU A 308 -16.75 94.07 15.96
CA LEU A 308 -17.96 94.80 15.57
C LEU A 308 -18.60 95.55 16.75
N ASN A 309 -18.64 94.96 17.94
CA ASN A 309 -19.10 95.63 19.15
C ASN A 309 -18.22 96.81 19.53
N LYS A 310 -16.89 96.70 19.39
CA LYS A 310 -15.96 97.83 19.59
C LYS A 310 -16.22 98.95 18.57
N SER A 311 -16.44 98.61 17.30
CA SER A 311 -16.81 99.58 16.25
C SER A 311 -18.17 100.24 16.51
N LEU A 312 -19.17 99.47 16.97
CA LEU A 312 -20.49 99.98 17.36
C LEU A 312 -20.38 100.97 18.53
N LYS A 313 -19.60 100.63 19.57
CA LYS A 313 -19.33 101.55 20.69
C LYS A 313 -18.66 102.84 20.23
N LYS A 314 -17.70 102.76 19.30
CA LYS A 314 -17.06 103.96 18.70
C LYS A 314 -18.05 104.80 17.89
N ALA A 315 -18.88 104.17 17.06
CA ALA A 315 -19.90 104.84 16.25
C ALA A 315 -20.97 105.56 17.09
N LEU A 316 -21.35 104.97 18.22
CA LEU A 316 -22.31 105.56 19.16
C LEU A 316 -21.77 106.81 19.89
N LYS A 317 -20.44 106.97 19.98
CA LYS A 317 -19.79 108.13 20.64
C LYS A 317 -19.57 109.34 19.72
N LYS A 318 -19.67 109.18 18.38
CA LYS A 318 -19.41 110.26 17.41
C LYS A 318 -20.70 111.02 17.08
N ARG A 319 -20.72 112.34 17.34
CA ARG A 319 -21.87 113.27 17.27
C ARG A 319 -22.59 113.36 15.90
N HIS A 320 -21.94 113.00 14.79
CA HIS A 320 -22.50 113.05 13.42
C HIS A 320 -22.55 111.70 12.68
N THR A 321 -22.53 110.57 13.38
CA THR A 321 -22.53 109.25 12.71
C THR A 321 -23.91 108.90 12.17
N LYS A 322 -24.03 108.68 10.84
CA LYS A 322 -25.31 108.34 10.18
C LYS A 322 -25.98 107.11 10.83
N ALA A 323 -27.25 107.24 11.25
CA ALA A 323 -28.05 106.18 11.89
C ALA A 323 -28.07 104.85 11.10
N LYS A 324 -27.97 104.94 9.76
CA LYS A 324 -27.87 103.80 8.84
C LYS A 324 -26.66 102.88 9.14
N ILE A 325 -25.53 103.45 9.60
CA ILE A 325 -24.31 102.70 9.95
C ILE A 325 -24.51 101.91 11.25
N ILE A 326 -25.09 102.54 12.27
CA ILE A 326 -25.40 101.89 13.56
C ILE A 326 -26.39 100.74 13.36
N LYS A 327 -27.44 100.94 12.56
CA LYS A 327 -28.42 99.90 12.21
C LYS A 327 -27.76 98.71 11.49
N LYS A 328 -26.83 98.97 10.55
CA LYS A 328 -26.06 97.94 9.83
C LYS A 328 -25.19 97.11 10.79
N LEU A 329 -24.46 97.77 11.69
CA LEU A 329 -23.61 97.11 12.70
C LEU A 329 -24.43 96.22 13.66
N LYS A 330 -25.55 96.73 14.18
CA LYS A 330 -26.48 95.94 15.04
C LYS A 330 -26.99 94.69 14.31
N LYS A 331 -27.40 94.83 13.04
CA LYS A 331 -27.88 93.69 12.22
C LYS A 331 -26.78 92.64 11.99
N GLN A 332 -25.54 93.08 11.74
CA GLN A 332 -24.38 92.17 11.59
C GLN A 332 -24.06 91.42 12.89
N ILE A 333 -24.05 92.12 14.04
CA ILE A 333 -23.84 91.51 15.35
C ILE A 333 -24.93 90.48 15.66
N ALA A 334 -26.20 90.82 15.44
CA ALA A 334 -27.32 89.89 15.66
C ALA A 334 -27.20 88.63 14.79
N LYS A 335 -26.80 88.78 13.51
CA LYS A 335 -26.57 87.65 12.60
C LYS A 335 -25.43 86.74 13.10
N ILE A 336 -24.31 87.31 13.54
CA ILE A 336 -23.17 86.54 14.10
C ILE A 336 -23.57 85.85 15.41
N ASN A 337 -24.28 86.52 16.30
CA ASN A 337 -24.73 85.93 17.57
C ASN A 337 -25.71 84.77 17.33
N LYS A 338 -26.65 84.91 16.38
CA LYS A 338 -27.55 83.82 15.97
C LYS A 338 -26.76 82.62 15.42
N SER A 339 -25.71 82.87 14.65
CA SER A 339 -24.78 81.83 14.16
C SER A 339 -24.03 81.14 15.31
N ILE A 340 -23.49 81.89 16.29
CA ILE A 340 -22.82 81.34 17.47
C ILE A 340 -23.77 80.44 18.26
N THR A 341 -25.00 80.87 18.52
CA THR A 341 -25.98 80.07 19.27
C THR A 341 -26.32 78.77 18.54
N LYS A 342 -26.50 78.82 17.22
CA LYS A 342 -26.75 77.64 16.39
C LYS A 342 -25.57 76.66 16.45
N LEU A 343 -24.34 77.17 16.25
CA LEU A 343 -23.12 76.35 16.31
C LEU A 343 -22.89 75.75 17.70
N ASN A 344 -23.15 76.49 18.78
CA ASN A 344 -23.04 75.97 20.15
C ASN A 344 -24.03 74.81 20.40
N LYS A 345 -25.32 74.97 20.05
CA LYS A 345 -26.31 73.90 20.19
C LYS A 345 -25.91 72.65 19.40
N GLN A 346 -25.47 72.82 18.16
CA GLN A 346 -24.98 71.71 17.32
C GLN A 346 -23.75 71.03 17.94
N ASN A 347 -22.79 71.82 18.44
CA ASN A 347 -21.54 71.31 19.00
C ASN A 347 -21.76 70.54 20.31
N THR A 348 -22.68 70.98 21.18
CA THR A 348 -23.03 70.26 22.41
C THR A 348 -23.67 68.90 22.10
N LYS A 349 -24.67 68.87 21.20
CA LYS A 349 -25.30 67.61 20.76
C LYS A 349 -24.26 66.64 20.18
N LEU A 350 -23.39 67.13 19.30
CA LEU A 350 -22.38 66.30 18.64
C LEU A 350 -21.29 65.80 19.60
N ASN A 351 -20.88 66.62 20.57
CA ASN A 351 -19.88 66.25 21.58
C ASN A 351 -20.41 65.18 22.55
N ASN A 352 -21.69 65.25 22.93
CA ASN A 352 -22.33 64.22 23.74
C ASN A 352 -22.45 62.90 22.97
N ALA A 353 -22.86 62.96 21.70
CA ALA A 353 -22.89 61.79 20.82
C ALA A 353 -21.49 61.16 20.64
N TYR A 354 -20.45 61.98 20.45
CA TYR A 354 -19.05 61.55 20.40
C TYR A 354 -18.62 60.79 21.67
N LYS A 355 -18.88 61.34 22.86
CA LYS A 355 -18.50 60.69 24.13
C LYS A 355 -19.17 59.33 24.29
N LYS A 356 -20.47 59.24 23.99
CA LYS A 356 -21.25 57.98 24.08
C LYS A 356 -20.71 56.91 23.13
N LEU A 357 -20.47 57.26 21.86
CA LEU A 357 -19.92 56.35 20.85
C LEU A 357 -18.48 55.92 21.17
N ASN A 358 -17.65 56.82 21.70
CA ASN A 358 -16.27 56.51 22.04
C ASN A 358 -16.17 55.50 23.22
N ALA A 359 -17.09 55.56 24.17
CA ALA A 359 -17.16 54.59 25.27
C ALA A 359 -17.55 53.17 24.81
N GLN A 360 -18.33 53.05 23.72
CA GLN A 360 -18.78 51.75 23.18
C GLN A 360 -17.69 51.00 22.40
N LYS A 361 -16.58 51.65 22.04
CA LYS A 361 -15.55 51.11 21.14
C LYS A 361 -14.86 49.84 21.64
N ASN A 362 -14.80 49.65 22.96
CA ASN A 362 -14.04 48.56 23.58
C ASN A 362 -14.92 47.36 23.97
N ASN A 363 -16.24 47.43 23.79
CA ASN A 363 -17.14 46.37 24.24
C ASN A 363 -17.69 45.58 23.03
N MET A 364 -16.95 44.55 22.62
CA MET A 364 -17.19 43.79 21.39
C MET A 364 -18.57 43.13 21.33
N GLN A 365 -19.05 42.58 22.45
CA GLN A 365 -20.38 41.96 22.54
C GLN A 365 -21.51 42.98 22.31
N LYS A 366 -21.30 44.23 22.72
CA LYS A 366 -22.27 45.33 22.53
C LYS A 366 -22.26 45.91 21.13
N LEU A 367 -21.21 45.67 20.33
CA LEU A 367 -21.11 46.16 18.94
C LEU A 367 -22.01 45.35 18.00
N THR A 368 -22.14 44.05 18.24
CA THR A 368 -22.93 43.13 17.40
C THR A 368 -23.75 42.14 18.23
N PRO A 369 -24.71 42.59 19.07
CA PRO A 369 -25.42 41.72 20.02
C PRO A 369 -26.13 40.53 19.37
N LYS A 370 -26.69 40.71 18.16
CA LYS A 370 -27.34 39.63 17.40
C LYS A 370 -26.33 38.54 17.00
N ALA A 371 -25.18 38.93 16.44
CA ALA A 371 -24.14 37.98 16.03
C ALA A 371 -23.52 37.26 17.24
N PHE A 372 -23.33 37.97 18.36
CA PHE A 372 -22.85 37.36 19.60
C PHE A 372 -23.84 36.34 20.17
N LYS A 373 -25.14 36.68 20.20
CA LYS A 373 -26.20 35.77 20.65
C LYS A 373 -26.26 34.51 19.78
N THR A 374 -26.18 34.66 18.45
CA THR A 374 -26.13 33.53 17.51
C THR A 374 -24.91 32.65 17.77
N TYR A 375 -23.71 33.21 17.83
CA TYR A 375 -22.48 32.45 18.09
C TYR A 375 -22.56 31.68 19.42
N ASN A 376 -22.97 32.33 20.52
CA ASN A 376 -23.09 31.66 21.81
C ASN A 376 -24.15 30.56 21.81
N SER A 377 -25.29 30.78 21.14
CA SER A 377 -26.35 29.78 21.04
C SER A 377 -25.86 28.54 20.27
N VAL A 378 -25.16 28.74 19.16
CA VAL A 378 -24.56 27.64 18.39
C VAL A 378 -23.49 26.95 19.22
N LYS A 379 -22.59 27.70 19.87
CA LYS A 379 -21.54 27.12 20.72
C LYS A 379 -22.12 26.25 21.85
N GLN A 380 -23.18 26.71 22.52
CA GLN A 380 -23.82 25.95 23.58
C GLN A 380 -24.54 24.71 23.05
N ALA A 381 -25.29 24.84 21.95
CA ALA A 381 -26.02 23.71 21.37
C ALA A 381 -25.07 22.62 20.86
N GLN A 382 -24.05 23.02 20.09
CA GLN A 382 -23.04 22.11 19.55
C GLN A 382 -22.14 21.53 20.65
N GLY A 383 -21.80 22.31 21.68
CA GLY A 383 -21.05 21.80 22.84
C GLY A 383 -21.78 20.68 23.57
N LYS A 384 -23.10 20.82 23.80
CA LYS A 384 -23.91 19.76 24.41
C LYS A 384 -23.97 18.49 23.56
N LEU A 385 -24.00 18.62 22.24
CA LEU A 385 -23.97 17.49 21.32
C LEU A 385 -22.62 16.75 21.44
N ILE A 386 -21.51 17.49 21.33
CA ILE A 386 -20.15 16.95 21.47
C ILE A 386 -19.98 16.22 22.82
N ASP A 387 -20.43 16.82 23.93
CA ASP A 387 -20.32 16.20 25.25
C ASP A 387 -21.14 14.90 25.35
N LYS A 388 -22.32 14.87 24.72
CA LYS A 388 -23.17 13.68 24.66
C LYS A 388 -22.51 12.57 23.85
N ASP A 389 -22.03 12.89 22.65
CA ASP A 389 -21.44 11.92 21.72
C ASP A 389 -20.13 11.36 22.29
N ASN A 390 -19.30 12.21 22.92
CA ASN A 390 -18.10 11.73 23.62
C ASN A 390 -18.44 10.73 24.74
N LYS A 391 -19.48 10.99 25.53
CA LYS A 391 -19.93 10.07 26.58
C LYS A 391 -20.45 8.75 26.00
N GLU A 392 -21.11 8.80 24.86
CA GLU A 392 -21.61 7.60 24.16
C GLU A 392 -20.46 6.80 23.53
N ILE A 393 -19.45 7.48 22.97
CA ILE A 393 -18.18 6.87 22.54
C ILE A 393 -17.49 6.16 23.70
N ASP A 394 -17.38 6.78 24.87
CA ASP A 394 -16.76 6.17 26.05
C ASP A 394 -17.50 4.89 26.49
N ALA A 395 -18.84 4.90 26.47
CA ALA A 395 -19.64 3.73 26.78
C ALA A 395 -19.46 2.60 25.74
N PHE A 396 -19.37 2.96 24.46
CA PHE A 396 -19.09 2.01 23.39
C PHE A 396 -17.68 1.42 23.46
N ASN A 397 -16.67 2.21 23.81
CA ASN A 397 -15.33 1.69 24.06
C ASN A 397 -15.33 0.67 25.21
N ALA A 398 -16.02 0.96 26.32
CA ALA A 398 -16.15 0.01 27.42
C ALA A 398 -16.87 -1.30 27.03
N LYS A 399 -17.81 -1.24 26.08
CA LYS A 399 -18.48 -2.42 25.53
C LYS A 399 -17.56 -3.23 24.61
N ILE A 400 -16.75 -2.57 23.79
CA ILE A 400 -15.70 -3.24 23.01
C ILE A 400 -14.71 -3.95 23.94
N ASP A 401 -14.27 -3.29 25.01
CA ASP A 401 -13.36 -3.90 25.99
C ASP A 401 -13.97 -5.14 26.64
N HIS A 402 -15.28 -5.10 26.95
CA HIS A 402 -16.00 -6.28 27.44
C HIS A 402 -16.01 -7.41 26.42
N ASN A 403 -16.41 -7.12 25.18
CA ASN A 403 -16.48 -8.12 24.11
C ASN A 403 -15.10 -8.74 23.83
N ASN A 404 -14.02 -7.94 23.88
CA ASN A 404 -12.66 -8.45 23.75
C ASN A 404 -12.29 -9.40 24.89
N ARG A 405 -12.65 -9.10 26.15
CA ARG A 405 -12.43 -10.04 27.27
C ARG A 405 -13.17 -11.37 27.10
N GLU A 406 -14.38 -11.34 26.54
CA GLU A 406 -15.13 -12.56 26.25
C GLU A 406 -14.44 -13.39 25.15
N ILE A 407 -13.97 -12.73 24.10
CA ILE A 407 -13.17 -13.37 23.04
C ILE A 407 -11.89 -13.98 23.63
N ASP A 408 -11.17 -13.24 24.47
CA ASP A 408 -9.93 -13.70 25.11
C ASP A 408 -10.19 -14.93 26.01
N SER A 409 -11.29 -14.93 26.76
CA SER A 409 -11.71 -16.07 27.60
C SER A 409 -11.95 -17.33 26.76
N ILE A 410 -12.61 -17.20 25.61
CA ILE A 410 -12.82 -18.33 24.68
C ILE A 410 -11.48 -18.76 24.06
N SER A 411 -10.59 -17.80 23.74
CA SER A 411 -9.26 -18.03 23.17
C SER A 411 -8.33 -18.82 24.08
N GLN A 412 -8.46 -18.67 25.41
CA GLN A 412 -7.64 -19.43 26.37
C GLN A 412 -7.84 -20.95 26.30
N ARG A 413 -8.89 -21.44 25.60
CA ARG A 413 -9.01 -22.86 25.25
C ARG A 413 -7.86 -23.32 24.36
N ASN A 414 -7.36 -22.46 23.47
CA ASN A 414 -6.15 -22.64 22.66
C ASN A 414 -5.74 -21.31 22.00
N ASP A 415 -4.55 -20.79 22.32
CA ASP A 415 -4.08 -19.49 21.83
C ASP A 415 -3.84 -19.47 20.30
N LEU A 416 -3.63 -20.64 19.68
CA LEU A 416 -3.48 -20.77 18.23
C LEU A 416 -4.79 -20.49 17.49
N PHE A 417 -5.98 -20.62 18.10
CA PHE A 417 -7.24 -20.29 17.42
C PHE A 417 -7.32 -18.82 17.05
N SER A 418 -7.00 -17.93 17.99
CA SER A 418 -7.01 -16.49 17.74
C SER A 418 -5.94 -16.09 16.74
N LYS A 419 -4.75 -16.68 16.85
CA LYS A 419 -3.66 -16.44 15.89
C LYS A 419 -4.01 -16.94 14.49
N TYR A 420 -4.65 -18.10 14.35
CA TYR A 420 -5.16 -18.56 13.05
C TYR A 420 -6.24 -17.64 12.50
N PHE A 421 -7.21 -17.25 13.33
CA PHE A 421 -8.27 -16.36 12.90
C PHE A 421 -7.71 -15.03 12.40
N ASP A 422 -6.79 -14.43 13.14
CA ASP A 422 -6.16 -13.19 12.73
C ASP A 422 -5.30 -13.40 11.47
N LEU A 423 -4.49 -14.46 11.39
CA LEU A 423 -3.69 -14.78 10.21
C LEU A 423 -4.55 -15.01 8.96
N SER A 424 -5.64 -15.79 9.08
CA SER A 424 -6.50 -16.16 7.95
C SER A 424 -7.17 -14.96 7.27
N LYS A 425 -7.38 -13.85 8.00
CA LYS A 425 -7.88 -12.59 7.43
C LYS A 425 -6.85 -11.85 6.58
N LEU A 426 -5.58 -12.22 6.71
CA LEU A 426 -4.43 -11.53 6.12
C LEU A 426 -3.87 -12.30 4.93
N LEU A 427 -4.23 -13.58 4.82
CA LEU A 427 -3.87 -14.44 3.71
C LEU A 427 -4.86 -14.22 2.56
N THR A 428 -4.33 -14.04 1.36
CA THR A 428 -5.09 -14.20 0.13
C THR A 428 -4.44 -15.31 -0.67
N ILE A 429 -5.20 -16.31 -1.10
CA ILE A 429 -4.69 -17.46 -1.84
C ILE A 429 -5.40 -17.49 -3.18
N SER A 430 -4.64 -17.58 -4.27
CA SER A 430 -5.22 -17.75 -5.61
C SER A 430 -5.91 -19.11 -5.73
N PRO A 431 -6.83 -19.31 -6.70
CA PRO A 431 -7.20 -20.66 -7.10
C PRO A 431 -5.96 -21.49 -7.49
N VAL A 432 -6.07 -22.81 -7.36
CA VAL A 432 -5.05 -23.73 -7.90
C VAL A 432 -4.98 -23.52 -9.41
N THR A 433 -3.80 -23.20 -9.91
CA THR A 433 -3.53 -22.89 -11.32
C THR A 433 -2.29 -23.64 -11.80
N ASN A 434 -2.01 -23.60 -13.11
CA ASN A 434 -0.69 -23.97 -13.62
C ASN A 434 0.31 -22.90 -13.16
N ILE A 435 1.30 -23.30 -12.37
CA ILE A 435 2.38 -22.46 -11.86
C ILE A 435 3.70 -22.68 -12.61
N GLY A 436 3.76 -23.61 -13.57
CA GLY A 436 5.02 -24.04 -14.19
C GLY A 436 5.96 -24.63 -13.15
N HIS A 437 7.26 -24.32 -13.25
CA HIS A 437 8.22 -24.60 -12.18
C HIS A 437 8.09 -23.60 -11.02
N GLY A 438 7.26 -22.55 -11.12
CA GLY A 438 6.96 -21.62 -10.01
C GLY A 438 8.05 -20.58 -9.68
N GLN A 439 9.28 -20.78 -10.17
CA GLN A 439 10.46 -19.92 -9.93
C GLN A 439 10.40 -18.54 -10.60
N THR A 440 9.42 -18.32 -11.47
CA THR A 440 9.31 -17.14 -12.33
C THR A 440 8.41 -16.04 -11.77
N LEU A 441 7.88 -16.19 -10.55
CA LEU A 441 7.07 -15.15 -9.92
C LEU A 441 7.90 -13.87 -9.78
N SER A 442 7.40 -12.78 -10.38
CA SER A 442 8.14 -11.53 -10.51
C SER A 442 7.22 -10.32 -10.35
N TYR A 443 7.79 -9.18 -9.93
CA TYR A 443 7.07 -7.93 -9.75
C TYR A 443 7.55 -6.89 -10.75
N ASN A 444 6.61 -6.24 -11.43
CA ASN A 444 6.90 -5.09 -12.28
C ASN A 444 6.52 -3.79 -11.55
N PRO A 445 7.52 -2.99 -11.12
CA PRO A 445 7.25 -1.76 -10.39
C PRO A 445 6.66 -0.64 -11.26
N SER A 446 6.76 -0.72 -12.59
CA SER A 446 6.28 0.34 -13.49
C SER A 446 4.76 0.37 -13.62
N ASN A 447 4.09 -0.77 -13.43
CA ASN A 447 2.63 -0.90 -13.47
C ASN A 447 2.02 -1.49 -12.19
N ASN A 448 2.85 -1.83 -11.19
CA ASN A 448 2.41 -2.44 -9.94
C ASN A 448 1.73 -3.81 -10.11
N HIS A 449 2.17 -4.60 -11.09
CA HIS A 449 1.63 -5.94 -11.36
C HIS A 449 2.65 -7.04 -11.04
N VAL A 450 2.16 -8.25 -10.79
CA VAL A 450 2.94 -9.47 -10.60
C VAL A 450 2.77 -10.39 -11.80
N TYR A 451 3.83 -11.10 -12.16
CA TYR A 451 3.89 -11.94 -13.36
C TYR A 451 4.34 -13.34 -12.98
N LEU A 452 3.66 -14.35 -13.51
CA LEU A 452 4.02 -15.76 -13.34
C LEU A 452 4.17 -16.40 -14.72
N ALA A 453 5.37 -16.86 -15.05
CA ALA A 453 5.60 -17.69 -16.23
C ALA A 453 5.26 -19.15 -15.91
N GLN A 454 4.45 -19.77 -16.75
CA GLN A 454 3.92 -21.11 -16.57
C GLN A 454 4.78 -22.07 -17.39
N ASP A 455 6.04 -22.16 -16.99
CA ASP A 455 7.10 -22.85 -17.72
C ASP A 455 7.13 -24.34 -17.40
N ASP A 456 6.55 -25.16 -18.27
CA ASP A 456 6.51 -26.61 -18.06
C ASP A 456 7.77 -27.35 -18.56
N LYS A 457 8.73 -26.60 -19.15
CA LYS A 457 9.98 -27.14 -19.75
C LYS A 457 11.15 -26.18 -19.52
N LEU A 458 12.35 -26.73 -19.40
CA LEU A 458 13.58 -25.96 -19.13
C LEU A 458 14.48 -25.82 -20.37
N GLY A 459 15.05 -24.64 -20.57
CA GLY A 459 16.12 -24.40 -21.56
C GLY A 459 15.64 -24.38 -23.00
N VAL A 460 16.18 -25.27 -23.84
CA VAL A 460 15.87 -25.35 -25.28
C VAL A 460 14.68 -26.27 -25.51
N VAL A 461 13.70 -25.77 -26.25
CA VAL A 461 12.39 -26.43 -26.46
C VAL A 461 12.09 -26.66 -27.94
N GLY A 462 11.01 -27.41 -28.21
CA GLY A 462 10.50 -27.65 -29.57
C GLY A 462 9.87 -26.40 -30.18
N ASP A 463 9.66 -26.43 -31.49
CA ASP A 463 9.05 -25.34 -32.26
C ASP A 463 7.55 -25.17 -32.00
N ASP A 464 6.91 -26.15 -31.37
CA ASP A 464 5.52 -26.14 -30.90
C ASP A 464 5.33 -25.46 -29.53
N PHE A 465 6.42 -25.23 -28.78
CA PHE A 465 6.36 -24.66 -27.45
C PHE A 465 6.05 -23.15 -27.46
N TYR A 466 5.11 -22.74 -26.62
CA TYR A 466 4.85 -21.34 -26.31
C TYR A 466 5.16 -21.08 -24.84
N ASN A 467 5.88 -19.99 -24.58
CA ASN A 467 5.93 -19.42 -23.25
C ASN A 467 4.58 -18.79 -22.96
N GLN A 468 4.04 -19.05 -21.76
CA GLN A 468 2.85 -18.40 -21.26
C GLN A 468 3.20 -17.65 -19.97
N VAL A 469 2.84 -16.37 -19.91
CA VAL A 469 3.05 -15.54 -18.71
C VAL A 469 1.72 -14.87 -18.36
N THR A 470 1.27 -15.08 -17.13
CA THR A 470 0.06 -14.43 -16.61
C THR A 470 0.45 -13.20 -15.80
N GLU A 471 -0.08 -12.04 -16.17
CA GLU A 471 0.03 -10.78 -15.45
C GLU A 471 -1.19 -10.62 -14.53
N MET A 472 -0.95 -10.26 -13.27
CA MET A 472 -1.97 -10.04 -12.26
C MET A 472 -1.74 -8.71 -11.56
N ASP A 473 -2.81 -8.03 -11.21
CA ASP A 473 -2.74 -6.85 -10.36
C ASP A 473 -2.19 -7.23 -8.97
N ALA A 474 -1.15 -6.53 -8.49
CA ALA A 474 -0.50 -6.94 -7.24
C ALA A 474 -1.43 -6.77 -6.02
N GLU A 475 -2.35 -5.81 -6.04
CA GLU A 475 -3.24 -5.57 -4.90
C GLU A 475 -4.33 -6.64 -4.79
N THR A 476 -4.98 -6.96 -5.90
CA THR A 476 -6.15 -7.84 -5.95
C THR A 476 -5.84 -9.29 -6.33
N MET A 477 -4.67 -9.55 -6.92
CA MET A 477 -4.30 -10.82 -7.59
C MET A 477 -5.25 -11.22 -8.72
N ASN A 478 -6.07 -10.31 -9.21
CA ASN A 478 -6.90 -10.58 -10.37
C ASN A 478 -6.02 -10.62 -11.63
N PRO A 479 -6.24 -11.59 -12.54
CA PRO A 479 -5.54 -11.62 -13.81
C PRO A 479 -5.94 -10.40 -14.65
N VAL A 480 -4.92 -9.77 -15.24
CA VAL A 480 -5.05 -8.60 -16.12
C VAL A 480 -4.84 -9.01 -17.57
N HIS A 481 -3.77 -9.76 -17.83
CA HIS A 481 -3.35 -10.12 -19.18
C HIS A 481 -2.68 -11.49 -19.23
N VAL A 482 -2.76 -12.15 -20.39
CA VAL A 482 -1.99 -13.37 -20.67
C VAL A 482 -1.09 -13.11 -21.88
N TYR A 483 0.21 -13.29 -21.70
CA TYR A 483 1.20 -13.24 -22.78
C TYR A 483 1.49 -14.64 -23.28
N ARG A 484 1.48 -14.83 -24.60
CA ARG A 484 1.82 -16.11 -25.24
C ARG A 484 2.82 -15.91 -26.36
N PHE A 485 4.03 -16.46 -26.26
CA PHE A 485 5.07 -16.16 -27.24
C PHE A 485 6.13 -17.23 -27.44
N LYS A 486 6.76 -17.22 -28.62
CA LYS A 486 7.95 -18.02 -28.92
C LYS A 486 9.19 -17.16 -28.88
N LEU A 487 10.18 -17.59 -28.12
CA LEU A 487 11.54 -17.06 -28.20
C LEU A 487 12.30 -17.86 -29.25
N ASN A 488 12.27 -17.40 -30.50
CA ASN A 488 12.83 -18.13 -31.65
C ASN A 488 14.06 -17.43 -32.24
N ASN A 489 15.23 -18.06 -32.12
CA ASN A 489 16.42 -17.65 -32.84
C ASN A 489 16.75 -18.62 -33.97
N LYS A 490 16.37 -18.31 -35.22
CA LYS A 490 16.71 -19.12 -36.40
C LYS A 490 16.37 -20.62 -36.23
N GLY A 491 15.22 -20.94 -35.63
CA GLY A 491 14.77 -22.31 -35.35
C GLY A 491 15.25 -22.88 -34.01
N HIS A 492 15.92 -22.10 -33.18
CA HIS A 492 16.22 -22.44 -31.79
C HIS A 492 15.22 -21.77 -30.85
N TYR A 493 14.48 -22.57 -30.08
CA TYR A 493 13.42 -22.09 -29.21
C TYR A 493 13.84 -22.15 -27.74
N TYR A 494 13.46 -21.15 -26.96
CA TYR A 494 13.80 -21.04 -25.53
C TYR A 494 12.55 -20.98 -24.65
N ALA A 495 12.62 -21.66 -23.51
CA ALA A 495 11.69 -21.48 -22.40
C ALA A 495 12.17 -20.39 -21.43
N VAL A 496 11.23 -19.59 -20.93
CA VAL A 496 11.44 -18.56 -19.92
C VAL A 496 11.30 -19.20 -18.55
N HIS A 497 12.43 -19.60 -17.97
CA HIS A 497 12.50 -20.19 -16.62
C HIS A 497 12.86 -19.17 -15.53
N THR A 498 13.04 -17.91 -15.90
CA THR A 498 13.25 -16.79 -14.98
C THR A 498 12.62 -15.55 -15.59
N LEU A 499 12.19 -14.59 -14.78
CA LEU A 499 11.67 -13.32 -15.30
C LEU A 499 11.81 -12.25 -14.22
N THR A 500 12.18 -11.04 -14.62
CA THR A 500 12.09 -9.86 -13.75
C THR A 500 11.92 -8.60 -14.57
N PHE A 501 11.61 -7.50 -13.88
CA PHE A 501 11.39 -6.19 -14.48
C PHE A 501 12.14 -5.12 -13.71
N ASP A 502 12.75 -4.17 -14.42
CA ASP A 502 13.38 -3.00 -13.80
C ASP A 502 12.35 -1.89 -13.48
N ASN A 503 12.83 -0.78 -12.90
CA ASN A 503 11.99 0.36 -12.55
C ASN A 503 11.28 1.01 -13.76
N ASP A 504 11.83 0.85 -14.96
CA ASP A 504 11.29 1.40 -16.20
C ASP A 504 10.33 0.42 -16.90
N GLY A 505 10.15 -0.79 -16.36
CA GLY A 505 9.32 -1.85 -16.94
C GLY A 505 10.00 -2.63 -18.07
N ASN A 506 11.34 -2.52 -18.23
CA ASN A 506 12.06 -3.42 -19.13
C ASN A 506 12.11 -4.81 -18.50
N ALA A 507 11.95 -5.83 -19.34
CA ALA A 507 11.92 -7.22 -18.92
C ALA A 507 13.28 -7.90 -19.11
N TYR A 508 13.62 -8.80 -18.19
CA TYR A 508 14.86 -9.57 -18.22
C TYR A 508 14.60 -11.02 -17.85
N PHE A 509 15.33 -11.92 -18.51
CA PHE A 509 15.42 -13.31 -18.11
C PHE A 509 16.83 -13.84 -18.38
N GLY A 510 17.13 -15.01 -17.83
CA GLY A 510 18.43 -15.63 -18.01
C GLY A 510 18.35 -17.13 -18.21
N VAL A 511 19.37 -17.64 -18.91
CA VAL A 511 19.53 -19.04 -19.24
C VAL A 511 20.94 -19.46 -18.85
N ARG A 512 21.06 -20.57 -18.09
CA ARG A 512 22.34 -21.22 -17.84
C ARG A 512 22.87 -21.81 -19.14
N GLY A 513 24.05 -21.37 -19.54
CA GLY A 513 24.69 -21.74 -20.79
C GLY A 513 24.86 -20.56 -21.74
N GLY A 514 25.74 -20.74 -22.71
CA GLY A 514 25.98 -19.82 -23.81
C GLY A 514 25.98 -20.56 -25.15
N PRO A 515 26.33 -19.87 -26.25
CA PRO A 515 26.55 -20.50 -27.55
C PRO A 515 27.52 -21.69 -27.44
N LYS A 516 27.40 -22.69 -28.34
CA LYS A 516 28.06 -24.02 -28.33
C LYS A 516 29.56 -24.10 -27.92
N LYS A 517 30.31 -22.99 -27.87
CA LYS A 517 31.72 -22.91 -27.51
C LYS A 517 32.02 -22.19 -26.18
N MET A 518 31.01 -21.70 -25.46
CA MET A 518 31.15 -20.91 -24.23
C MET A 518 30.48 -21.67 -23.08
N LYS A 519 31.17 -22.72 -22.59
CA LYS A 519 30.69 -23.54 -21.46
C LYS A 519 30.92 -22.82 -20.14
N GLY A 520 30.10 -23.14 -19.13
CA GLY A 520 30.23 -22.56 -17.78
C GLY A 520 29.86 -21.07 -17.72
N THR A 521 29.01 -20.62 -18.64
CA THR A 521 28.53 -19.24 -18.68
C THR A 521 27.03 -19.14 -18.48
N TYR A 522 26.55 -17.92 -18.32
CA TYR A 522 25.16 -17.55 -18.21
C TYR A 522 24.84 -16.47 -19.24
N THR A 523 23.75 -16.65 -19.98
CA THR A 523 23.28 -15.68 -20.97
C THR A 523 22.09 -14.92 -20.41
N LEU A 524 22.22 -13.61 -20.31
CA LEU A 524 21.11 -12.72 -20.01
C LEU A 524 20.42 -12.28 -21.30
N PHE A 525 19.13 -12.02 -21.18
CA PHE A 525 18.30 -11.43 -22.22
C PHE A 525 17.61 -10.21 -21.63
N HIS A 526 17.48 -9.16 -22.43
CA HIS A 526 16.79 -7.94 -22.05
C HIS A 526 15.81 -7.54 -23.15
N GLY A 527 14.73 -6.83 -22.78
CA GLY A 527 13.74 -6.41 -23.75
C GLY A 527 12.47 -5.83 -23.13
N THR A 528 11.36 -6.01 -23.83
CA THR A 528 10.04 -5.49 -23.44
C THR A 528 9.01 -6.60 -23.45
N MET A 529 8.13 -6.60 -22.44
CA MET A 529 6.93 -7.43 -22.40
C MET A 529 5.78 -6.56 -21.90
N ASN A 530 4.89 -6.16 -22.79
CA ASN A 530 3.70 -5.36 -22.48
C ASN A 530 2.64 -5.53 -23.58
N GLU A 531 1.50 -4.85 -23.44
CA GLU A 531 0.39 -4.89 -24.39
C GLU A 531 0.77 -4.58 -25.85
N ASN A 532 1.80 -3.76 -26.07
CA ASN A 532 2.24 -3.36 -27.41
C ASN A 532 3.11 -4.42 -28.10
N GLY A 533 3.61 -5.41 -27.35
CA GLY A 533 4.38 -6.51 -27.91
C GLY A 533 5.43 -7.06 -26.96
N ILE A 534 6.03 -8.17 -27.41
CA ILE A 534 7.03 -8.93 -26.65
C ILE A 534 8.26 -9.07 -27.54
N GLN A 535 9.39 -8.58 -27.05
CA GLN A 535 10.66 -8.59 -27.77
C GLN A 535 11.80 -8.75 -26.78
N PHE A 536 12.75 -9.64 -27.08
CA PHE A 536 13.94 -9.89 -26.29
C PHE A 536 15.17 -10.02 -27.18
N THR A 537 16.28 -9.49 -26.68
CA THR A 537 17.60 -9.56 -27.31
C THR A 537 18.59 -10.15 -26.31
N PRO A 538 19.51 -11.05 -26.73
CA PRO A 538 20.53 -11.58 -25.84
C PRO A 538 21.61 -10.53 -25.60
N VAL A 539 22.10 -10.48 -24.36
CA VAL A 539 23.22 -9.65 -23.93
C VAL A 539 24.53 -10.25 -24.44
N LYS A 540 25.42 -9.42 -24.97
CA LYS A 540 26.68 -9.89 -25.59
C LYS A 540 27.70 -10.44 -24.59
N GLY A 541 27.76 -9.83 -23.41
CA GLY A 541 28.67 -10.18 -22.33
C GLY A 541 28.13 -11.34 -21.51
N LEU A 542 28.71 -12.53 -21.70
CA LEU A 542 28.32 -13.73 -20.97
C LEU A 542 29.01 -13.80 -19.61
N ILE A 543 28.24 -14.09 -18.58
CA ILE A 543 28.72 -14.11 -17.19
C ILE A 543 29.27 -15.49 -16.88
N LYS A 544 30.45 -15.59 -16.26
CA LYS A 544 30.93 -16.89 -15.77
C LYS A 544 30.05 -17.37 -14.63
N TRP A 545 29.63 -18.63 -14.71
CA TRP A 545 28.67 -19.25 -13.80
C TRP A 545 29.30 -20.44 -13.07
N PRO A 546 29.83 -20.24 -11.86
CA PRO A 546 30.39 -21.32 -11.05
C PRO A 546 29.31 -22.04 -10.21
N GLY A 547 28.08 -21.53 -10.17
CA GLY A 547 26.98 -22.12 -9.40
C GLY A 547 26.38 -23.39 -10.02
N SER A 548 25.42 -23.98 -9.30
CA SER A 548 24.69 -25.16 -9.74
C SER A 548 23.56 -24.78 -10.72
N PHE A 549 22.32 -24.71 -10.25
CA PHE A 549 21.12 -24.47 -11.04
C PHE A 549 20.75 -22.99 -11.08
N ASN A 550 20.09 -22.58 -12.18
CA ASN A 550 19.54 -21.25 -12.32
C ASN A 550 18.19 -21.21 -11.62
N GLN A 551 18.13 -20.62 -10.44
CA GLN A 551 16.91 -20.60 -9.63
C GLN A 551 16.07 -19.36 -9.90
N GLN A 552 16.70 -18.21 -10.15
CA GLN A 552 15.97 -16.98 -10.38
C GLN A 552 16.81 -15.89 -11.06
N VAL A 553 16.13 -14.98 -11.75
CA VAL A 553 16.60 -13.62 -12.02
C VAL A 553 15.64 -12.67 -11.32
N THR A 554 16.16 -11.71 -10.56
CA THR A 554 15.37 -10.74 -9.80
C THR A 554 16.02 -9.36 -9.87
N TYR A 555 15.34 -8.33 -9.39
CA TYR A 555 15.76 -6.94 -9.49
C TYR A 555 15.71 -6.23 -8.13
N ASN A 556 16.80 -5.57 -7.76
CA ASN A 556 16.82 -4.69 -6.59
C ASN A 556 16.64 -3.24 -7.03
N ARG A 557 15.48 -2.69 -6.65
CA ARG A 557 15.08 -1.33 -7.00
C ARG A 557 15.92 -0.25 -6.31
N ASN A 558 16.57 -0.58 -5.19
CA ASN A 558 17.34 0.36 -4.39
C ASN A 558 18.69 0.73 -5.04
N ASN A 559 19.35 -0.23 -5.69
CA ASN A 559 20.69 -0.03 -6.29
C ASN A 559 20.72 -0.22 -7.81
N ASN A 560 19.58 -0.46 -8.45
CA ASN A 560 19.44 -0.64 -9.90
C ASN A 560 20.29 -1.81 -10.45
N ARG A 561 20.25 -2.96 -9.77
CA ARG A 561 21.00 -4.17 -10.18
C ARG A 561 20.08 -5.36 -10.39
N LEU A 562 20.39 -6.17 -11.40
CA LEU A 562 19.86 -7.52 -11.56
C LEU A 562 20.63 -8.46 -10.64
N TYR A 563 19.92 -9.43 -10.09
CA TYR A 563 20.48 -10.50 -9.27
C TYR A 563 20.13 -11.86 -9.88
N LEU A 564 21.13 -12.71 -10.00
CA LEU A 564 21.03 -14.08 -10.51
C LEU A 564 21.24 -15.02 -9.34
N LEU A 565 20.29 -15.93 -9.15
CA LEU A 565 20.26 -16.83 -7.99
C LEU A 565 20.61 -18.26 -8.40
N SER A 566 21.46 -18.88 -7.59
CA SER A 566 21.73 -20.31 -7.58
C SER A 566 21.77 -20.79 -6.14
N ASN A 567 21.80 -22.11 -5.93
CA ASN A 567 22.04 -22.64 -4.59
C ASN A 567 23.40 -22.15 -4.09
N ASP A 568 23.41 -21.56 -2.89
CA ASP A 568 24.60 -21.01 -2.23
C ASP A 568 25.34 -19.90 -3.02
N MET A 569 24.71 -19.28 -4.02
CA MET A 569 25.35 -18.21 -4.79
C MET A 569 24.37 -17.15 -5.27
N ILE A 570 24.79 -15.90 -5.12
CA ILE A 570 24.14 -14.72 -5.68
C ILE A 570 25.16 -14.00 -6.57
N ILE A 571 24.77 -13.69 -7.80
CA ILE A 571 25.52 -12.81 -8.70
C ILE A 571 24.71 -11.53 -8.89
N SER A 572 25.34 -10.36 -8.91
CA SER A 572 24.63 -9.11 -9.26
C SER A 572 25.37 -8.29 -10.30
N ILE A 573 24.60 -7.58 -11.14
CA ILE A 573 25.11 -6.80 -12.29
C ILE A 573 24.26 -5.54 -12.44
N PRO A 574 24.83 -4.34 -12.68
CA PRO A 574 24.05 -3.13 -12.95
C PRO A 574 23.15 -3.28 -14.18
N VAL A 575 21.89 -2.84 -14.06
CA VAL A 575 20.93 -2.88 -15.18
C VAL A 575 21.43 -2.08 -16.37
N ASP A 576 22.04 -0.92 -16.14
CA ASP A 576 22.53 -0.04 -17.21
C ASP A 576 23.60 -0.72 -18.06
N GLU A 577 24.53 -1.46 -17.45
CA GLU A 577 25.58 -2.17 -18.17
C GLU A 577 25.03 -3.37 -18.95
N VAL A 578 23.98 -4.02 -18.43
CA VAL A 578 23.26 -5.10 -19.13
C VAL A 578 22.55 -4.54 -20.37
N ARG A 579 21.79 -3.44 -20.23
CA ARG A 579 21.06 -2.82 -21.35
C ARG A 579 21.98 -2.27 -22.44
N ASN A 580 23.11 -1.70 -22.04
CA ASN A 580 24.05 -1.06 -22.94
C ASN A 580 25.10 -2.03 -23.53
N ASP A 581 25.03 -3.34 -23.21
CA ASP A 581 26.01 -4.35 -23.62
C ASP A 581 27.47 -3.97 -23.23
N ASN A 582 27.66 -3.36 -22.06
CA ASN A 582 28.95 -2.77 -21.65
C ASN A 582 29.50 -3.33 -20.31
N ILE A 583 28.97 -4.47 -19.86
CA ILE A 583 29.39 -5.15 -18.63
C ILE A 583 30.92 -5.33 -18.58
N GLN A 584 31.54 -4.84 -17.53
CA GLN A 584 32.96 -5.02 -17.23
C GLN A 584 33.17 -6.03 -16.09
N PRO A 585 34.38 -6.59 -15.94
CA PRO A 585 34.66 -7.54 -14.87
C PRO A 585 34.38 -7.03 -13.45
N GLN A 586 34.62 -5.75 -13.17
CA GLN A 586 34.34 -5.16 -11.85
C GLN A 586 32.85 -5.01 -11.57
N ASP A 587 32.00 -4.98 -12.60
CA ASP A 587 30.55 -4.77 -12.45
C ASP A 587 29.85 -6.05 -11.98
N VAL A 588 30.47 -7.21 -12.20
CA VAL A 588 29.92 -8.51 -11.79
C VAL A 588 30.32 -8.79 -10.35
N HIS A 589 29.33 -8.76 -9.46
CA HIS A 589 29.52 -9.07 -8.05
C HIS A 589 29.16 -10.53 -7.81
N TYR A 590 29.95 -11.22 -7.00
CA TYR A 590 29.65 -12.57 -6.54
C TYR A 590 29.55 -12.59 -5.02
N THR A 591 28.60 -13.35 -4.50
CA THR A 591 28.48 -13.64 -3.07
C THR A 591 28.11 -15.11 -2.93
N THR A 592 28.91 -15.88 -2.19
CA THR A 592 28.69 -17.31 -2.00
C THR A 592 28.46 -17.65 -0.55
N PHE A 593 27.74 -18.74 -0.31
CA PHE A 593 27.37 -19.21 1.02
C PHE A 593 27.76 -20.69 1.17
N GLY A 594 27.78 -21.17 2.41
CA GLY A 594 27.96 -22.58 2.74
C GLY A 594 26.75 -23.08 3.51
N THR A 595 25.54 -22.74 3.05
CA THR A 595 24.30 -23.12 3.74
C THR A 595 24.00 -24.61 3.54
N ASN A 596 24.43 -25.17 2.40
CA ASN A 596 23.99 -26.48 1.92
C ASN A 596 22.46 -26.58 1.85
N ARG A 597 21.76 -25.46 1.63
CA ARG A 597 20.30 -25.38 1.46
C ARG A 597 19.98 -25.12 -0.01
N GLU A 598 18.76 -25.42 -0.39
CA GLU A 598 18.25 -25.07 -1.71
C GLU A 598 17.63 -23.68 -1.67
N PHE A 599 18.03 -22.82 -2.60
CA PHE A 599 17.55 -21.45 -2.71
C PHE A 599 16.49 -21.41 -3.82
N GLU A 600 15.32 -20.85 -3.52
CA GLU A 600 14.20 -20.84 -4.48
C GLU A 600 13.92 -19.45 -5.03
N SER A 601 14.09 -18.42 -4.20
CA SER A 601 13.88 -17.05 -4.66
C SER A 601 14.57 -16.03 -3.76
N LEU A 602 14.90 -14.89 -4.37
CA LEU A 602 15.42 -13.69 -3.75
C LEU A 602 14.54 -12.52 -4.21
N SER A 603 14.10 -11.71 -3.26
CA SER A 603 13.39 -10.47 -3.54
C SER A 603 13.83 -9.35 -2.61
N PHE A 604 13.48 -8.12 -2.90
CA PHE A 604 13.97 -6.95 -2.18
C PHE A 604 12.83 -6.06 -1.70
N ASP A 605 12.92 -5.60 -0.45
CA ASP A 605 12.08 -4.48 -0.01
C ASP A 605 12.56 -3.15 -0.61
N SER A 606 11.77 -2.08 -0.44
CA SER A 606 12.09 -0.75 -0.97
C SER A 606 13.39 -0.15 -0.39
N SER A 607 13.89 -0.69 0.72
CA SER A 607 15.15 -0.28 1.34
C SER A 607 16.35 -1.13 0.90
N GLY A 608 16.13 -2.12 0.02
CA GLY A 608 17.17 -2.98 -0.54
C GLY A 608 17.55 -4.16 0.34
N TYR A 609 16.79 -4.49 1.40
CA TYR A 609 17.02 -5.73 2.12
C TYR A 609 16.54 -6.92 1.31
N GLY A 610 17.39 -7.94 1.19
CA GLY A 610 17.07 -9.19 0.49
C GLY A 610 16.23 -10.11 1.36
N TYR A 611 15.23 -10.74 0.76
CA TYR A 611 14.37 -11.79 1.31
C TYR A 611 14.60 -13.05 0.47
N LEU A 612 15.25 -14.04 1.06
CA LEU A 612 15.66 -15.28 0.43
C LEU A 612 14.79 -16.44 0.93
N VAL A 613 14.08 -17.11 0.03
CA VAL A 613 13.35 -18.34 0.34
C VAL A 613 14.29 -19.53 0.16
N VAL A 614 14.36 -20.37 1.19
CA VAL A 614 15.15 -21.62 1.18
C VAL A 614 14.30 -22.83 1.55
N LEU A 615 14.54 -23.99 0.93
CA LEU A 615 13.82 -25.24 1.21
C LEU A 615 14.56 -26.16 2.20
N TRP A 616 14.06 -27.40 2.33
CA TRP A 616 14.51 -28.42 3.28
C TRP A 616 14.18 -28.01 4.72
N ARG A 617 12.86 -27.79 4.90
CA ARG A 617 12.13 -26.96 5.87
C ARG A 617 12.13 -25.50 5.48
N SER A 618 11.02 -25.05 4.95
CA SER A 618 10.97 -23.78 4.24
C SER A 618 11.07 -22.57 5.17
N GLU A 619 11.92 -21.63 4.79
CA GLU A 619 12.23 -20.44 5.57
C GLU A 619 12.33 -19.23 4.64
N VAL A 620 11.86 -18.09 5.13
CA VAL A 620 12.25 -16.79 4.60
C VAL A 620 13.41 -16.28 5.45
N LEU A 621 14.54 -16.02 4.82
CA LEU A 621 15.68 -15.36 5.43
C LEU A 621 15.69 -13.89 4.99
N LYS A 622 15.94 -12.96 5.91
CA LYS A 622 16.13 -11.53 5.60
C LYS A 622 17.60 -11.16 5.75
N SER A 623 18.14 -10.38 4.82
CA SER A 623 19.49 -9.83 4.96
C SER A 623 19.56 -8.87 6.16
N THR A 624 20.69 -8.85 6.85
CA THR A 624 20.88 -7.99 8.05
C THR A 624 21.22 -6.54 7.70
N THR A 625 21.68 -6.32 6.46
CA THR A 625 21.89 -5.02 5.83
C THR A 625 21.30 -5.05 4.42
N PRO A 626 20.99 -3.90 3.81
CA PRO A 626 20.71 -3.85 2.38
C PRO A 626 21.85 -4.51 1.59
N ILE A 627 21.51 -5.20 0.51
CA ILE A 627 22.50 -5.87 -0.34
C ILE A 627 22.98 -4.88 -1.40
N ASP A 628 24.30 -4.80 -1.57
CA ASP A 628 24.98 -3.89 -2.49
C ASP A 628 24.96 -4.34 -3.96
#